data_AF-A0A3P1BML0-F1
#
_entry.id   AF-A0A3P1BML0-F1
#
_cell.length_a   1.000
_cell.length_b   1.000
_cell.length_c   1.000
_cell.angle_alpha   90.00
_cell.angle_beta   90.00
_cell.angle_gamma   90.00
#
_symmetry.space_group_name_H-M   'P 1'
#
loop_
_entity.id
_entity.type
_entity.pdbx_description
1 polymer ?
#
loop_
_entity_poly.entity_id
_entity_poly.type
_entity_poly.pdbx_seq_one_letter_code
_entity_poly.pdbx_strand_id
1 'polypeptide(L)'
;MVEELVRNEELVRNQEVQLNPKYRPLDTHPNFIGDFRFIIINRFLSYENELSLIDKLTMNGYFGLKRLSLAEERAYGIDKQNVTAEQVPLIVRRAERVRLRRIHPTGSHRNHPAQ
;
A
#
# COMPACT_ATOMS: atom_id res chain seq x y z
N MET A 1 -17.54 15.50 16.16
CA MET A 1 -16.21 14.94 16.48
C MET A 1 -15.73 15.35 17.87
N VAL A 2 -15.82 16.63 18.26
CA VAL A 2 -15.44 17.08 19.62
C VAL A 2 -16.41 16.56 20.72
N GLU A 3 -17.71 16.55 20.44
CA GLU A 3 -18.75 16.05 21.38
C GLU A 3 -18.60 14.55 21.75
N GLU A 4 -18.13 13.72 20.82
CA GLU A 4 -18.04 12.27 21.02
C GLU A 4 -16.87 11.87 21.94
N LEU A 5 -15.80 12.68 21.94
CA LEU A 5 -14.65 12.55 22.84
C LEU A 5 -15.02 12.94 24.27
N VAL A 6 -15.71 14.07 24.45
CA VAL A 6 -16.16 14.55 25.78
C VAL A 6 -17.09 13.54 26.46
N ARG A 7 -17.96 12.89 25.68
CA ARG A 7 -18.88 11.86 26.20
C ARG A 7 -18.17 10.62 26.74
N ASN A 8 -17.00 10.29 26.20
CA ASN A 8 -16.22 9.14 26.68
C ASN A 8 -15.64 9.38 28.07
N GLU A 9 -15.22 10.62 28.36
CA GLU A 9 -14.62 10.99 29.64
C GLU A 9 -15.62 10.88 30.80
N GLU A 10 -16.86 11.30 30.59
CA GLU A 10 -17.92 11.21 31.62
C GLU A 10 -18.30 9.75 31.93
N LEU A 11 -18.41 8.90 30.91
CA LEU A 11 -18.73 7.48 31.06
C LEU A 11 -17.63 6.69 31.79
N VAL A 12 -16.38 7.10 31.60
CA VAL A 12 -15.22 6.54 32.32
C VAL A 12 -15.22 7.00 33.78
N ARG A 13 -15.56 8.26 34.04
CA ARG A 13 -15.66 8.82 35.39
C ARG A 13 -16.75 8.13 36.21
N ASN A 14 -17.84 7.76 35.56
CA ASN A 14 -18.95 7.02 36.16
C ASN A 14 -18.71 5.50 36.25
N GLN A 15 -17.51 5.01 35.88
CA GLN A 15 -17.12 3.59 35.87
C GLN A 15 -17.97 2.68 34.96
N GLU A 16 -18.78 3.26 34.06
CA GLU A 16 -19.63 2.51 33.14
C GLU A 16 -18.83 1.93 31.97
N VAL A 17 -17.69 2.54 31.65
CA VAL A 17 -16.79 2.11 30.57
C VAL A 17 -15.37 1.99 31.10
N GLN A 18 -14.77 0.80 30.92
CA GLN A 18 -13.34 0.60 31.15
C GLN A 18 -12.57 0.99 29.88
N LEU A 19 -11.92 2.16 29.89
CA LEU A 19 -10.88 2.50 28.92
C LEU A 19 -9.70 1.56 29.15
N ASN A 20 -9.65 0.46 28.40
CA ASN A 20 -8.45 -0.34 28.29
C ASN A 20 -7.62 0.25 27.14
N PRO A 21 -6.61 1.11 27.39
CA PRO A 21 -5.79 1.64 26.32
C PRO A 21 -5.12 0.46 25.63
N LYS A 22 -5.53 0.20 24.39
CA LYS A 22 -4.96 -0.88 23.55
C LYS A 22 -3.46 -0.69 23.32
N TYR A 23 -2.96 0.51 23.65
CA TYR A 23 -1.55 0.89 23.71
C TYR A 23 -1.21 1.36 25.12
N ARG A 24 -1.04 0.41 26.05
CA ARG A 24 -0.27 0.69 27.26
C ARG A 24 1.19 0.85 26.81
N PRO A 25 1.84 2.01 26.96
CA PRO A 25 3.30 2.06 26.81
C PRO A 25 3.86 1.06 27.81
N LEU A 26 4.57 0.06 27.30
CA LEU A 26 5.14 -1.03 28.08
C LEU A 26 6.18 -0.42 29.03
N ASP A 27 5.78 -0.30 30.30
CA ASP A 27 6.53 0.05 31.50
C ASP A 27 7.53 1.22 31.45
N THR A 28 7.40 2.06 32.47
CA THR A 28 8.23 3.20 32.82
C THR A 28 9.64 2.76 33.27
N HIS A 29 10.35 2.00 32.44
CA HIS A 29 11.76 1.71 32.59
C HIS A 29 12.55 2.60 31.63
N PRO A 30 13.54 3.37 32.10
CA PRO A 30 14.31 4.31 31.26
C PRO A 30 15.11 3.63 30.14
N ASN A 31 15.21 2.29 30.15
CA ASN A 31 15.98 1.50 29.19
C ASN A 31 15.11 0.64 28.26
N PHE A 32 13.78 0.73 28.32
CA PHE A 32 12.92 0.07 27.34
C PHE A 32 12.71 1.01 26.15
N ILE A 33 13.76 1.20 25.36
CA ILE A 33 13.61 1.65 23.98
C ILE A 33 12.97 0.45 23.28
N GLY A 34 11.63 0.47 23.14
CA GLY A 34 10.90 -0.56 22.42
C GLY A 34 11.53 -0.82 21.05
N ASP A 35 11.40 -2.04 20.54
CA ASP A 35 11.85 -2.42 19.20
C ASP A 35 10.99 -1.69 18.15
N PHE A 36 11.31 -0.41 17.90
CA PHE A 36 10.65 0.41 16.91
C PHE A 36 11.21 0.08 15.55
N ARG A 37 10.38 -0.51 14.68
CA ARG A 37 10.70 -0.69 13.26
C ARG A 37 9.98 0.34 12.42
N PHE A 38 10.73 0.98 11.52
CA PHE A 38 10.20 1.92 10.54
C PHE A 38 10.04 1.21 9.20
N ILE A 39 8.82 1.25 8.64
CA ILE A 39 8.53 0.73 7.31
C ILE A 39 8.46 1.90 6.34
N ILE A 40 9.40 1.95 5.39
CA ILE A 40 9.41 2.97 4.34
C ILE A 40 8.71 2.42 3.11
N ILE A 41 7.63 3.08 2.70
CA ILE A 41 6.79 2.65 1.59
C ILE A 41 7.31 3.27 0.28
N ASN A 42 8.06 2.46 -0.45
CA ASN A 42 8.55 2.81 -1.78
C ASN A 42 7.49 2.47 -2.84
N ARG A 43 6.90 3.51 -3.42
CA ARG A 43 5.99 3.35 -4.56
C ARG A 43 6.76 3.13 -5.85
N PHE A 44 6.41 2.07 -6.59
CA PHE A 44 6.86 1.85 -7.97
C PHE A 44 5.66 1.94 -8.92
N LEU A 45 5.88 2.38 -10.15
CA LEU A 45 4.81 2.42 -11.15
C LEU A 45 4.41 0.99 -11.53
N SER A 46 3.15 0.61 -11.36
CA SER A 46 2.67 -0.71 -11.75
C SER A 46 2.75 -0.89 -13.28
N TYR A 47 3.20 -2.08 -13.72
CA TYR A 47 3.29 -2.48 -15.13
C TYR A 47 1.92 -2.54 -15.83
N GLU A 48 0.84 -2.68 -15.05
CA GLU A 48 -0.53 -2.75 -15.56
C GLU A 48 -1.15 -1.37 -15.84
N ASN A 49 -0.40 -0.27 -15.64
CA ASN A 49 -0.90 1.06 -15.99
C ASN A 49 -0.87 1.27 -17.51
N GLU A 50 -2.03 1.49 -18.11
CA GLU A 50 -2.14 2.01 -19.47
C GLU A 50 -1.82 3.51 -19.49
N LEU A 51 -0.55 3.84 -19.65
CA LEU A 51 -0.09 5.22 -19.75
C LEU A 51 -0.04 5.71 -21.20
N SER A 52 -0.56 6.92 -21.45
CA SER A 52 -0.38 7.61 -22.74
C SER A 52 1.09 8.01 -22.93
N LEU A 53 1.48 8.38 -24.16
CA LEU A 53 2.86 8.80 -24.48
C LEU A 53 3.34 9.98 -23.60
N ILE A 54 2.44 10.93 -23.32
CA ILE A 54 2.74 12.10 -22.46
C ILE A 54 2.90 11.67 -20.99
N ASP A 55 2.07 10.74 -20.52
CA ASP A 55 2.17 10.21 -19.16
C ASP A 55 3.48 9.45 -18.97
N LYS A 56 3.92 8.69 -19.99
CA LYS A 56 5.23 8.01 -19.98
C LYS A 56 6.38 9.00 -19.89
N LEU A 57 6.33 10.10 -20.64
CA LEU A 57 7.36 11.15 -20.57
C LEU A 57 7.42 11.78 -19.17
N THR A 58 6.25 12.10 -18.61
CA THR A 58 6.11 12.65 -17.25
C THR A 58 6.63 11.68 -16.19
N MET A 59 6.28 10.40 -16.28
CA MET A 59 6.74 9.37 -15.35
C MET A 59 8.25 9.14 -15.45
N ASN A 60 8.81 9.11 -16.66
CA ASN A 60 10.26 9.00 -16.84
C ASN A 60 11.00 10.20 -16.23
N GLY A 61 10.46 11.41 -16.40
CA GLY A 61 10.98 12.61 -15.73
C GLY A 61 10.91 12.50 -14.19
N TYR A 62 9.76 12.07 -13.66
CA TYR A 62 9.55 11.85 -12.23
C TYR A 62 10.56 10.83 -11.65
N PHE A 63 10.73 9.68 -12.30
CA PHE A 63 11.69 8.65 -11.85
C PHE A 63 13.15 9.09 -11.99
N GLY A 64 13.47 9.89 -13.02
CA GLY A 64 14.78 10.51 -13.17
C GLY A 64 15.10 11.44 -11.98
N LEU A 65 14.17 12.32 -11.64
CA LEU A 65 14.31 13.22 -10.48
C LEU A 65 14.34 12.45 -9.15
N LYS A 66 13.48 11.43 -8.99
CA LYS A 66 13.47 10.57 -7.80
C LYS A 66 14.81 9.85 -7.59
N ARG A 67 15.48 9.42 -8.68
CA ARG A 67 16.79 8.77 -8.61
C ARG A 67 17.94 9.73 -8.30
N LEU A 68 17.81 11.00 -8.69
CA LEU A 68 18.75 12.07 -8.33
C LEU A 68 18.54 12.55 -6.88
N SER A 69 17.36 12.31 -6.31
CA SER A 69 17.02 12.66 -4.93
C SER A 69 17.79 11.81 -3.91
N LEU A 70 17.87 12.32 -2.68
CA LEU A 70 18.43 11.58 -1.55
C LEU A 70 17.61 10.31 -1.29
N ALA A 71 18.28 9.22 -0.89
CA ALA A 71 17.62 8.00 -0.47
C ALA A 71 16.64 8.31 0.67
N GLU A 72 15.39 7.84 0.56
CA GLU A 72 14.30 8.15 1.50
C GLU A 72 14.71 7.84 2.95
N GLU A 73 15.33 6.67 3.18
CA GLU A 73 15.93 6.27 4.46
C GLU A 73 16.86 7.33 5.09
N ARG A 74 17.70 7.96 4.25
CA ARG A 74 18.66 8.98 4.70
C ARG A 74 18.01 10.34 4.87
N ALA A 75 16.98 10.65 4.09
CA ALA A 75 16.24 11.90 4.19
C ALA A 75 15.45 12.00 5.50
N TYR A 76 15.00 10.87 6.04
CA TYR A 76 14.27 10.83 7.31
C TYR A 76 15.16 10.85 8.56
N GLY A 77 16.49 10.68 8.41
CA GLY A 77 17.41 10.71 9.55
C GLY A 77 17.25 9.54 10.52
N ILE A 78 16.74 8.40 10.05
CA ILE A 78 16.49 7.20 10.87
C ILE A 78 17.72 6.29 10.84
N ASP A 79 18.07 5.68 11.98
CA ASP A 79 19.13 4.67 12.04
C ASP A 79 18.75 3.43 11.23
N LYS A 80 19.65 3.00 10.35
CA LYS A 80 19.42 1.93 9.36
C LYS A 80 19.08 0.59 9.98
N GLN A 81 19.47 0.36 11.25
CA GLN A 81 19.27 -0.92 11.92
C GLN A 81 17.78 -1.24 12.15
N ASN A 82 16.93 -0.21 12.15
CA ASN A 82 15.51 -0.34 12.46
C ASN A 82 14.60 -0.05 11.25
N VAL A 83 15.15 0.02 10.03
CA VAL A 83 14.40 0.40 8.83
C VAL A 83 14.20 -0.80 7.91
N THR A 84 12.98 -0.96 7.42
CA THR A 84 12.63 -1.92 6.35
C THR A 84 11.95 -1.16 5.23
N ALA A 85 12.44 -1.32 4.00
CA ALA A 85 11.81 -0.75 2.82
C ALA A 85 10.82 -1.74 2.20
N GLU A 86 9.57 -1.33 2.00
CA GLU A 86 8.53 -2.14 1.36
C GLU A 86 8.13 -1.50 0.03
N GLN A 87 8.00 -2.32 -1.01
CA GLN A 87 7.59 -1.85 -2.34
C GLN A 87 6.10 -2.07 -2.57
N VAL A 88 5.39 -1.00 -2.90
CA VAL A 88 3.95 -1.07 -3.21
C VAL A 88 3.65 -0.57 -4.63
N PRO A 89 2.80 -1.26 -5.40
CA PRO A 89 2.46 -0.84 -6.75
C PRO A 89 1.59 0.42 -6.72
N LEU A 90 2.01 1.45 -7.44
CA LEU A 90 1.23 2.65 -7.71
C LEU A 90 0.41 2.45 -8.99
N ILE A 91 -0.91 2.49 -8.85
CA ILE A 91 -1.88 2.41 -9.94
C ILE A 91 -2.38 3.82 -10.22
N VAL A 92 -1.94 4.40 -11.34
CA VAL A 92 -2.33 5.74 -11.81
C VAL A 92 -3.56 5.66 -12.70
N ARG A 93 -3.62 4.64 -13.59
CA ARG A 93 -4.75 4.39 -14.47
C ARG A 93 -4.98 2.89 -14.55
N ARG A 94 -6.16 2.43 -14.11
CA ARG A 94 -6.52 1.02 -14.23
C ARG A 94 -6.59 0.65 -15.72
N ALA A 95 -5.96 -0.47 -16.10
CA ALA A 95 -6.15 -1.04 -17.44
C ALA A 95 -7.64 -1.22 -17.74
N GLU A 96 -8.03 -0.97 -18.98
CA GLU A 96 -9.43 -1.15 -19.37
C GLU A 96 -9.85 -2.61 -19.15
N ARG A 97 -11.09 -2.83 -18.71
CA ARG A 97 -11.63 -4.19 -18.56
C ARG A 97 -11.70 -4.85 -19.94
N VAL A 98 -10.70 -5.67 -20.27
CA VAL A 98 -10.72 -6.49 -21.48
C VAL A 98 -11.90 -7.46 -21.38
N ARG A 99 -12.89 -7.28 -22.26
CA ARG A 99 -14.01 -8.23 -22.39
C ARG A 99 -13.52 -9.46 -23.14
N LEU A 100 -13.16 -10.50 -22.39
CA LEU A 100 -12.80 -11.79 -22.98
C LEU A 100 -14.04 -12.40 -23.67
N ARG A 101 -13.93 -12.68 -24.97
CA ARG A 101 -14.93 -13.45 -25.70
C ARG A 101 -14.50 -14.90 -25.75
N ARG A 102 -15.31 -15.79 -25.18
CA ARG A 102 -15.09 -17.25 -25.29
C ARG A 102 -15.06 -17.62 -26.76
N ILE A 103 -13.93 -18.16 -27.22
CA ILE A 103 -13.86 -18.88 -28.48
C ILE A 103 -14.27 -20.33 -28.21
N HIS A 104 -15.37 -20.77 -28.83
CA HIS A 104 -15.63 -22.20 -28.93
C HIS A 104 -14.72 -22.74 -30.04
N PRO A 105 -13.90 -23.77 -29.79
CA PRO A 105 -13.21 -24.44 -30.88
C PRO A 105 -14.28 -25.03 -31.81
N THR A 106 -14.43 -24.45 -33.01
CA THR A 106 -15.27 -25.02 -34.06
C THR A 106 -14.56 -26.26 -34.59
N GLY A 107 -14.66 -27.35 -33.83
CA GLY A 107 -14.36 -28.68 -34.29
C GLY A 107 -15.42 -29.08 -35.31
N SER A 108 -15.12 -28.82 -36.58
CA SER A 108 -15.76 -29.47 -37.71
C SER A 108 -15.56 -30.97 -37.54
N HIS A 109 -16.54 -31.65 -36.95
CA HIS A 109 -16.70 -33.09 -37.11
C HIS A 109 -17.03 -33.32 -38.59
N ARG A 110 -15.99 -33.49 -39.41
CA ARG A 110 -16.16 -34.07 -40.75
C ARG A 110 -16.60 -35.51 -40.52
N ASN A 111 -17.90 -35.75 -40.64
CA ASN A 111 -18.43 -37.08 -40.84
C ASN A 111 -17.78 -37.63 -42.12
N HIS A 112 -16.86 -38.58 -41.98
CA HIS A 112 -16.52 -39.49 -43.06
C HIS A 112 -17.59 -40.58 -43.06
N PRO A 113 -18.43 -40.70 -44.10
CA PRO A 113 -19.15 -41.94 -44.34
C PRO A 113 -18.20 -42.95 -45.03
N ALA A 114 -18.56 -44.22 -44.91
CA ALA A 114 -17.97 -45.43 -45.51
C ALA A 114 -16.84 -46.08 -44.69
N GLN A 115 -16.86 -47.39 -44.41
CA GLN A 115 -17.51 -48.52 -45.10
C GLN A 115 -18.02 -49.55 -44.09
#